data_AF-A0A0F3RIE1-F1
#
_entry.id   AF-A0A0F3RIE1-F1
#
_cell.length_a   1.000
_cell.length_b   1.000
_cell.length_c   1.000
_cell.angle_alpha   90.00
_cell.angle_beta   90.00
_cell.angle_gamma   90.00
#
_symmetry.space_group_name_H-M   'P 1'
#
loop_
_entity.id
_entity.type
_entity.pdbx_description
1 polymer ?
#
loop_
_entity_poly.entity_id
_entity_poly.type
_entity_poly.pdbx_seq_one_letter_code
_entity_poly.pdbx_strand_id
1 'polypeptide(L)'
;MKRILIIVILPIILSYFIIKKTGILEYMKKSELQDEDFMIYDDDNIYIYTKPTCPYCLNAKSLLNQKSVSFKEIDISNNQQLHERLKQATSQTTVPYIFIYGQFIGGYMQLQDLDNTNKLDELLAQK
;
A
#
# COMPACT_ATOMS: atom_id res chain seq x y z
N MET A 1 -37.49 10.19 -39.15
CA MET A 1 -36.42 10.59 -38.20
C MET A 1 -36.31 9.70 -36.96
N LYS A 2 -37.40 9.35 -36.26
CA LYS A 2 -37.35 8.53 -35.01
C LYS A 2 -36.75 7.12 -35.15
N ARG A 3 -36.88 6.47 -36.32
CA ARG A 3 -36.34 5.11 -36.56
C ARG A 3 -34.80 5.07 -36.65
N ILE A 4 -34.18 6.10 -37.22
CA ILE A 4 -32.70 6.22 -37.28
C ILE A 4 -32.15 6.43 -35.87
N LEU A 5 -32.82 7.24 -35.05
CA LEU A 5 -32.40 7.53 -33.68
C LEU A 5 -32.33 6.25 -32.82
N ILE A 6 -33.28 5.33 -32.96
CA ILE A 6 -33.29 4.06 -32.21
C ILE A 6 -32.14 3.15 -32.63
N ILE A 7 -31.84 3.05 -33.94
CA ILE A 7 -30.80 2.15 -34.45
C ILE A 7 -29.40 2.56 -33.97
N VAL A 8 -29.17 3.86 -33.78
CA VAL A 8 -27.86 4.36 -33.32
C VAL A 8 -27.77 4.42 -31.79
N ILE A 9 -28.85 4.79 -31.12
CA ILE A 9 -28.85 4.98 -29.66
C ILE A 9 -29.02 3.67 -28.90
N LEU A 10 -29.86 2.76 -29.38
CA LEU A 10 -30.12 1.49 -28.71
C LEU A 10 -28.86 0.63 -28.50
N PRO A 11 -27.97 0.41 -29.49
CA PRO A 11 -26.76 -0.37 -29.28
C PRO A 11 -25.76 0.33 -28.34
N ILE A 12 -25.70 1.67 -28.33
CA ILE A 12 -24.86 2.42 -27.39
C ILE A 12 -25.36 2.24 -25.95
N ILE A 13 -26.67 2.36 -25.74
CA ILE A 13 -27.29 2.12 -24.42
C ILE A 13 -27.12 0.65 -24.01
N LEU A 14 -27.30 -0.30 -24.93
CA LEU A 14 -27.15 -1.73 -24.65
C LEU A 14 -25.70 -2.08 -24.28
N SER A 15 -24.73 -1.56 -25.04
CA SER A 15 -23.29 -1.73 -24.76
C SER A 15 -22.91 -1.11 -23.41
N TYR A 16 -23.41 0.09 -23.11
CA TYR A 16 -23.20 0.73 -21.81
C TYR A 16 -23.77 -0.12 -20.66
N PHE A 17 -24.97 -0.66 -20.84
CA PHE A 17 -25.60 -1.51 -19.83
C PHE A 17 -24.87 -2.85 -19.64
N ILE A 18 -24.34 -3.43 -20.72
CA ILE A 18 -23.50 -4.63 -20.68
C ILE A 18 -22.23 -4.34 -19.88
N ILE A 19 -21.51 -3.26 -20.21
CA ILE A 19 -20.27 -2.87 -19.51
C ILE A 19 -20.52 -2.64 -18.00
N LYS A 20 -21.66 -2.04 -17.64
CA LYS A 20 -22.01 -1.80 -16.23
C LYS A 20 -22.44 -3.07 -15.49
N LYS A 21 -23.16 -3.99 -16.15
CA LYS A 21 -23.70 -5.21 -15.52
C LYS A 21 -22.64 -6.30 -15.36
N THR A 22 -21.62 -6.34 -16.22
CA THR A 22 -20.53 -7.32 -16.15
C THR A 22 -19.44 -6.96 -15.14
N GLY A 23 -19.51 -5.78 -14.52
CA GLY A 23 -18.52 -5.34 -13.52
C GLY A 23 -17.13 -5.07 -14.11
N ILE A 24 -16.99 -5.00 -15.44
CA ILE A 24 -15.68 -4.84 -16.10
C ILE A 24 -14.99 -3.54 -15.68
N LEU A 25 -15.73 -2.43 -15.57
CA LEU A 25 -15.17 -1.15 -15.08
C LEU A 25 -14.69 -1.24 -13.62
N GLU A 26 -15.38 -2.01 -12.78
CA GLU A 26 -15.02 -2.21 -11.38
C GLU A 26 -13.81 -3.13 -11.25
N TYR A 27 -13.72 -4.15 -12.10
CA TYR A 27 -12.57 -5.06 -12.20
C TYR A 27 -11.30 -4.35 -12.67
N MET A 28 -11.40 -3.52 -13.72
CA MET A 28 -10.27 -2.72 -14.24
C MET A 28 -9.80 -1.67 -13.23
N LYS A 29 -10.72 -1.11 -12.42
CA LYS A 29 -10.37 -0.22 -11.31
C LYS A 29 -9.70 -0.98 -10.16
N LYS A 30 -10.11 -2.23 -9.90
CA LYS A 30 -9.51 -3.10 -8.89
C LYS A 30 -8.07 -3.47 -9.25
N SER A 31 -7.77 -3.72 -10.53
CA SER A 31 -6.40 -4.06 -10.94
C SER A 31 -5.41 -2.89 -10.75
N GLU A 32 -5.82 -1.64 -11.00
CA GLU A 32 -4.96 -0.47 -10.71
C GLU A 32 -4.81 -0.19 -9.20
N LEU A 33 -5.85 -0.46 -8.39
CA LEU A 33 -5.78 -0.32 -6.93
C LEU A 33 -5.00 -1.44 -6.24
N GLN A 34 -4.96 -2.62 -6.87
CA GLN A 34 -4.25 -3.78 -6.34
C GLN A 34 -2.74 -3.58 -6.33
N ASP A 35 -2.15 -2.84 -7.28
CA ASP A 35 -0.70 -2.62 -7.31
C ASP A 35 -0.19 -1.74 -6.13
N GLU A 36 -1.00 -0.78 -5.68
CA GLU A 36 -0.62 0.15 -4.60
C GLU A 36 -0.94 -0.40 -3.20
N ASP A 37 -2.01 -1.19 -3.04
CA ASP A 37 -2.33 -1.87 -1.77
C ASP A 37 -1.48 -3.14 -1.58
N PHE A 38 -0.94 -3.72 -2.66
CA PHE A 38 -0.07 -4.91 -2.59
C PHE A 38 1.13 -4.70 -1.66
N MET A 39 1.74 -3.51 -1.66
CA MET A 39 2.89 -3.20 -0.79
C MET A 39 2.55 -3.08 0.71
N ILE A 40 1.27 -3.03 1.08
CA ILE A 40 0.81 -2.98 2.48
C ILE A 40 0.54 -4.40 3.01
N TYR A 41 0.20 -5.33 2.12
CA TYR A 41 -0.21 -6.71 2.45
C TYR A 41 0.71 -7.77 1.83
N ASP A 42 1.95 -7.40 1.51
CA ASP A 42 2.94 -8.31 0.97
C ASP A 42 3.67 -9.04 2.10
N ASP A 43 3.30 -10.31 2.26
CA ASP A 43 3.80 -11.22 3.29
C ASP A 43 5.25 -11.71 3.06
N ASP A 44 5.87 -11.39 1.91
CA ASP A 44 7.22 -11.84 1.56
C ASP A 44 8.31 -10.81 1.82
N ASN A 45 7.96 -9.53 2.00
CA ASN A 45 8.94 -8.45 2.03
C ASN A 45 8.79 -7.54 3.26
N ILE A 46 9.86 -6.80 3.57
CA ILE A 46 9.87 -5.71 4.54
C ILE A 46 9.75 -4.40 3.78
N TYR A 47 8.81 -3.54 4.19
CA TYR A 47 8.57 -2.23 3.62
C TYR A 47 8.72 -1.13 4.67
N ILE A 48 9.36 -0.03 4.28
CA ILE A 48 9.41 1.20 5.06
C ILE A 48 8.99 2.40 4.19
N TYR A 49 7.92 3.06 4.59
CA TYR A 49 7.45 4.28 3.93
C TYR A 49 8.01 5.50 4.65
N THR A 50 8.72 6.36 3.92
CA THR A 50 9.53 7.45 4.47
C THR A 50 9.19 8.80 3.84
N LYS A 51 9.71 9.87 4.45
CA LYS A 51 9.84 11.19 3.82
C LYS A 51 11.30 11.66 3.99
N PRO A 52 11.85 12.49 3.07
CA PRO A 52 13.16 13.09 3.21
C PRO A 52 13.30 13.82 4.53
N THR A 53 14.54 13.93 4.98
CA THR A 53 14.96 14.66 6.19
C THR A 53 14.29 14.21 7.50
N CYS A 54 13.53 13.10 7.51
CA CYS A 54 12.94 12.56 8.73
C CYS A 54 13.99 11.74 9.53
N PRO A 55 14.39 12.19 10.75
CA PRO A 55 15.38 11.47 11.55
C PRO A 55 14.90 10.08 12.01
N TYR A 56 13.59 9.92 12.28
CA TYR A 56 13.03 8.62 12.66
C TYR A 56 13.07 7.59 11.52
N CYS A 57 12.91 8.04 10.27
CA CYS A 57 13.09 7.17 9.11
C CYS A 57 14.54 6.69 9.00
N LEU A 58 15.51 7.58 9.21
CA LEU A 58 16.93 7.22 9.20
C LEU A 58 17.27 6.21 10.29
N ASN A 59 16.76 6.41 11.51
CA ASN A 59 17.00 5.50 12.62
C ASN A 59 16.37 4.11 12.38
N ALA A 60 15.15 4.06 11.84
CA ALA A 60 14.50 2.79 11.49
C ALA A 60 15.30 2.01 10.43
N LYS A 61 15.76 2.68 9.38
CA LYS A 61 16.63 2.06 8.36
C LYS A 61 17.96 1.60 8.93
N SER A 62 18.57 2.40 9.81
CA SER A 62 19.81 2.03 10.49
C SER A 62 19.63 0.75 11.32
N LEU A 63 18.53 0.64 12.08
CA LEU A 63 18.21 -0.54 12.87
C LEU A 63 18.00 -1.78 11.98
N LEU A 64 17.22 -1.67 10.90
CA LEU A 64 17.02 -2.79 9.95
C LEU A 64 18.34 -3.20 9.27
N ASN A 65 19.19 -2.24 8.91
CA ASN A 65 20.53 -2.51 8.38
C ASN A 65 21.43 -3.21 9.41
N GLN A 66 21.37 -2.84 10.69
CA GLN A 66 22.11 -3.52 11.77
C GLN A 66 21.65 -4.98 11.93
N LYS A 67 20.36 -5.25 11.71
CA LYS A 67 19.81 -6.62 11.65
C LYS A 67 20.19 -7.38 10.38
N SER A 68 20.90 -6.74 9.44
CA SER A 68 21.34 -7.34 8.18
C SER A 68 20.19 -7.91 7.33
N VAL A 69 19.00 -7.29 7.40
CA VAL A 69 17.82 -7.69 6.62
C VAL A 69 17.61 -6.77 5.42
N SER A 70 17.09 -7.33 4.33
CA SER A 70 16.72 -6.55 3.15
C SER A 70 15.34 -5.93 3.33
N PHE A 71 15.17 -4.67 2.94
CA PHE A 71 13.89 -3.98 2.96
C PHE A 71 13.75 -3.05 1.75
N LYS A 72 12.50 -2.72 1.42
CA LYS A 72 12.14 -1.78 0.35
C LYS A 72 11.74 -0.45 0.98
N GLU A 73 12.44 0.61 0.61
CA GLU A 73 12.10 1.98 0.99
C GLU A 73 11.21 2.63 -0.07
N ILE A 74 10.11 3.25 0.36
CA ILE A 74 9.23 4.04 -0.50
C ILE A 74 9.13 5.46 0.06
N ASP A 75 9.63 6.43 -0.70
CA ASP A 75 9.42 7.85 -0.40
C ASP A 75 7.99 8.25 -0.80
N ILE A 76 7.18 8.67 0.19
CA ILE A 76 5.79 9.07 -0.02
C ILE A 76 5.59 10.58 -0.06
N SER A 77 6.65 11.38 -0.15
CA SER A 77 6.58 12.84 -0.03
C SER A 77 5.74 13.52 -1.09
N ASN A 78 5.76 12.97 -2.30
CA ASN A 78 4.97 13.48 -3.43
C ASN A 78 3.72 12.63 -3.71
N ASN A 79 3.42 11.65 -2.85
CA ASN A 79 2.27 10.75 -3.03
C ASN A 79 1.28 10.91 -1.86
N GLN A 80 0.50 11.98 -1.91
CA GLN A 80 -0.52 12.27 -0.90
C GLN A 80 -1.60 11.18 -0.83
N GLN A 81 -1.95 10.56 -1.96
CA GLN A 81 -2.96 9.51 -2.01
C GLN A 81 -2.50 8.28 -1.23
N LEU A 82 -1.26 7.84 -1.45
CA LEU A 82 -0.65 6.75 -0.68
C LEU A 82 -0.54 7.10 0.81
N HIS A 83 -0.15 8.34 1.15
CA HIS A 83 -0.09 8.77 2.55
C HIS A 83 -1.46 8.68 3.25
N GLU A 84 -2.54 9.13 2.62
CA GLU A 84 -3.88 9.00 3.21
C GLU A 84 -4.35 7.54 3.30
N ARG A 85 -4.00 6.67 2.33
CA ARG A 85 -4.30 5.23 2.44
C ARG A 85 -3.56 4.56 3.57
N LEU A 86 -2.25 4.81 3.72
CA LEU A 86 -1.45 4.31 4.84
C LEU A 86 -2.07 4.75 6.17
N LYS A 87 -2.48 6.02 6.27
CA LYS A 87 -3.15 6.55 7.45
C LYS A 87 -4.49 5.88 7.73
N GLN A 88 -5.29 5.61 6.70
CA GLN A 88 -6.56 4.88 6.85
C GLN A 88 -6.33 3.43 7.29
N ALA A 89 -5.35 2.74 6.69
CA ALA A 89 -5.05 1.34 6.98
C ALA A 89 -4.46 1.14 8.38
N THR A 90 -3.65 2.09 8.86
CA THR A 90 -2.85 1.93 10.09
C THR A 90 -3.32 2.77 11.26
N SER A 91 -4.20 3.76 11.02
CA SER A 91 -4.54 4.85 11.95
C SER A 91 -3.33 5.72 12.38
N GLN A 92 -2.14 5.50 11.83
CA GLN A 92 -0.94 6.29 12.09
C GLN A 92 -0.84 7.46 11.11
N THR A 93 -0.43 8.63 11.57
CA THR A 93 -0.40 9.87 10.76
C THR A 93 1.00 10.28 10.31
N THR A 94 2.04 9.73 10.94
CA THR A 94 3.44 10.11 10.74
C THR A 94 4.26 8.97 10.12
N VAL A 95 5.32 9.34 9.41
CA VAL A 95 6.36 8.40 8.97
C VAL A 95 7.38 8.17 10.08
N PRO A 96 8.11 7.04 10.08
CA PRO A 96 8.00 5.92 9.12
C PRO A 96 6.76 5.05 9.35
N TYR A 97 6.20 4.47 8.28
CA TYR A 97 5.29 3.32 8.38
C TYR A 97 6.09 2.06 8.05
N ILE A 98 6.14 1.11 8.98
CA ILE A 98 6.97 -0.09 8.85
C ILE A 98 6.07 -1.31 8.78
N PHE A 99 6.24 -2.11 7.73
CA PHE A 99 5.59 -3.40 7.56
C PHE A 99 6.66 -4.47 7.43
N ILE A 100 6.49 -5.57 8.15
CA ILE A 100 7.35 -6.75 8.08
C ILE A 100 6.45 -7.92 7.72
N TYR A 101 6.64 -8.50 6.53
CA TYR A 101 5.88 -9.65 6.07
C TYR A 101 4.36 -9.42 6.22
N GLY A 102 3.86 -8.33 5.63
CA GLY A 102 2.45 -7.94 5.65
C GLY A 102 1.92 -7.45 7.00
N GLN A 103 2.66 -7.65 8.11
CA GLN A 103 2.28 -7.15 9.42
C GLN A 103 2.71 -5.69 9.61
N PHE A 104 1.75 -4.83 9.95
CA PHE A 104 2.05 -3.46 10.35
C PHE A 104 2.70 -3.41 11.74
N ILE A 105 3.88 -2.80 11.83
CA ILE A 105 4.68 -2.69 13.05
C ILE A 105 4.46 -1.35 13.74
N GLY A 106 4.24 -0.28 12.98
CA GLY A 106 4.20 1.09 13.50
C GLY A 106 5.31 1.96 12.91
N GLY A 107 5.83 2.87 13.74
CA GLY A 107 6.98 3.70 13.42
C GLY A 107 8.26 3.21 14.09
N TYR A 108 9.27 4.08 14.14
CA TYR A 108 10.58 3.75 14.69
C TYR A 108 10.52 3.28 16.15
N MET A 109 9.69 3.91 16.98
CA MET A 109 9.60 3.56 18.41
C MET A 109 9.09 2.14 18.61
N GLN A 110 8.07 1.72 17.86
CA GLN A 110 7.54 0.36 17.93
C GLN A 110 8.57 -0.65 17.42
N LEU A 111 9.27 -0.34 16.33
CA LEU A 111 10.35 -1.19 15.83
C LEU A 111 11.46 -1.35 16.88
N GLN A 112 11.87 -0.23 17.52
CA GLN A 112 12.88 -0.24 18.56
C GLN A 112 12.44 -0.99 19.82
N ASP A 113 11.16 -0.92 20.20
CA ASP A 113 10.61 -1.68 21.33
C ASP A 113 10.64 -3.20 21.07
N LEU A 114 10.31 -3.63 19.83
CA LEU A 114 10.46 -5.02 19.42
C LEU A 114 11.92 -5.49 19.47
N ASP A 115 12.85 -4.63 19.08
CA ASP A 115 14.28 -4.93 19.15
C ASP A 115 14.76 -5.07 20.60
N ASN A 116 14.41 -4.11 21.46
CA ASN A 116 14.75 -4.12 22.89
C ASN A 116 14.22 -5.36 23.62
N THR A 117 13.13 -5.94 23.12
CA THR A 117 12.49 -7.14 23.68
C THR A 117 12.88 -8.44 22.97
N ASN A 118 13.84 -8.40 22.04
CA ASN A 118 14.26 -9.50 21.14
C ASN A 118 13.15 -10.07 20.23
N LYS A 119 11.92 -9.54 20.29
CA LYS A 119 10.80 -9.97 19.45
C LYS A 119 11.01 -9.64 17.98
N LEU A 120 11.82 -8.63 17.68
CA LEU A 120 12.14 -8.29 16.30
C LEU A 120 12.90 -9.44 15.63
N ASP A 121 13.85 -10.07 16.31
CA ASP A 121 14.62 -11.18 15.75
C ASP A 121 13.72 -12.42 15.52
N GLU A 122 12.80 -12.70 16.45
CA GLU A 122 11.80 -13.76 16.30
C GLU A 122 10.88 -13.51 15.09
N LEU A 123 10.46 -12.26 14.87
CA LEU A 123 9.63 -11.88 13.74
C LEU A 123 10.38 -12.02 12.41
N LEU A 124 11.64 -11.56 12.37
CA LEU A 124 12.45 -11.59 11.15
C LEU A 124 12.83 -13.02 10.74
N ALA A 125 12.99 -13.93 11.70
CA ALA A 125 13.34 -15.34 11.45
C ALA A 125 12.20 -16.20 10.89
N GLN A 126 11.00 -15.64 10.71
CA GLN A 126 9.87 -16.38 10.13
C GLN A 126 10.06 -16.72 8.64
N LYS A 127 11.02 -16.08 7.97
CA LYS A 127 11.46 -16.34 6.60
C LYS A 127 12.96 -16.23 6.47
#